data_AF-A0A7Y8LGA0-F1
#
_entry.id   AF-A0A7Y8LGA0-F1
#
_cell.length_a   1.000
_cell.length_b   1.000
_cell.length_c   1.000
_cell.angle_alpha   90.00
_cell.angle_beta   90.00
_cell.angle_gamma   90.00
#
_symmetry.space_group_name_H-M   'P 1'
#
loop_
_entity.id
_entity.type
_entity.pdbx_description
1 polymer ?
#
loop_
_entity_poly.entity_id
_entity_poly.type
_entity_poly.pdbx_seq_one_letter_code
_entity_poly.pdbx_strand_id
1 'polypeptide(L)'
;MATIGDRHYVEIPGDRLHELPPLLLPALPQARRTSKTLQDATQLVEAEEMLPLSGADSAEQQSRKFDLALQLVQQYQVFVDHWRAGESILEWIRQCETTFEARPELRPLLKPDLWPHAGRSSFVTLLKDKAVDVEGIAPEEAVGLRLTFRQPPPLRYCSDQFLLYLNPNLAVSAYAVWARLTPEPVSSLPPERFTFQVCHV
;
A
#
# COMPACT_ATOMS: atom_id res chain seq x y z
N MET A 1 12.91 1.23 -29.19
CA MET A 1 11.97 1.88 -28.25
C MET A 1 10.55 1.38 -28.45
N ALA A 2 10.09 0.46 -27.60
CA ALA A 2 8.68 0.09 -27.54
C ALA A 2 7.98 1.06 -26.57
N THR A 3 7.02 1.84 -27.06
CA THR A 3 6.18 2.72 -26.25
C THR A 3 4.81 2.08 -26.10
N ILE A 4 4.44 1.73 -24.87
CA ILE A 4 3.03 1.47 -24.52
C ILE A 4 2.53 2.76 -23.87
N GLY A 5 1.81 3.57 -24.65
CA GLY A 5 1.36 4.90 -24.23
C GLY A 5 2.50 5.94 -24.15
N ASP A 6 2.47 6.80 -23.13
CA ASP A 6 3.40 7.92 -22.88
C ASP A 6 4.63 7.52 -22.03
N ARG A 7 4.90 6.21 -21.90
CA ARG A 7 5.93 5.68 -20.99
C ARG A 7 7.20 5.26 -21.72
N HIS A 8 8.33 5.67 -21.15
CA HIS A 8 9.66 5.29 -21.59
C HIS A 8 10.15 4.07 -20.79
N TYR A 9 10.46 2.97 -21.48
CA TYR A 9 11.05 1.77 -20.87
C TYR A 9 12.56 1.77 -21.01
N VAL A 10 13.27 1.29 -19.98
CA VAL A 10 14.73 1.09 -20.05
C VAL A 10 15.08 0.02 -21.08
N GLU A 11 16.14 0.26 -21.86
CA GLU A 11 16.69 -0.77 -22.75
C GLU A 11 17.62 -1.68 -21.95
N ILE A 12 17.25 -2.97 -21.87
CA ILE A 12 18.05 -4.00 -21.20
C ILE A 12 18.75 -4.82 -22.29
N PRO A 13 20.10 -4.89 -22.31
CA PRO A 13 20.83 -5.67 -23.29
C PRO A 13 20.38 -7.13 -23.37
N GLY A 14 20.36 -7.68 -24.58
CA GLY A 14 19.89 -9.04 -24.86
C GLY A 14 18.37 -9.18 -24.86
N ASP A 15 17.91 -10.42 -25.05
CA ASP A 15 16.50 -10.84 -25.15
C ASP A 15 16.05 -11.70 -23.96
N ARG A 16 16.92 -11.83 -22.95
CA ARG A 16 16.68 -12.68 -21.79
C ARG A 16 15.47 -12.18 -20.97
N LEU A 17 14.66 -13.13 -20.53
CA LEU A 17 13.65 -12.94 -19.50
C LEU A 17 14.30 -13.02 -18.11
N HIS A 18 14.16 -11.96 -17.31
CA HIS A 18 14.75 -11.86 -15.98
C HIS A 18 13.75 -12.29 -14.91
N GLU A 19 14.10 -13.33 -14.16
CA GLU A 19 13.32 -13.76 -12.99
C GLU A 19 13.63 -12.85 -11.79
N LEU A 20 12.57 -12.27 -11.22
CA LEU A 20 12.58 -11.52 -9.96
C LEU A 20 12.12 -12.44 -8.81
N PRO A 21 12.47 -12.10 -7.55
CA PRO A 21 11.94 -12.80 -6.38
C PRO A 21 10.40 -12.85 -6.37
N PRO A 22 9.79 -13.84 -5.71
CA PRO A 22 8.34 -13.88 -5.56
C PRO A 22 7.85 -12.70 -4.72
N LEU A 23 6.72 -12.11 -5.12
CA LEU A 23 6.00 -11.13 -4.32
C LEU A 23 5.18 -11.87 -3.26
N LEU A 24 5.57 -11.74 -2.00
CA LEU A 24 4.89 -12.36 -0.86
C LEU A 24 3.89 -11.36 -0.28
N LEU A 25 2.61 -11.54 -0.56
CA LEU A 25 1.53 -10.73 0.00
C LEU A 25 1.00 -11.37 1.29
N PRO A 26 0.64 -10.58 2.30
CA PRO A 26 0.00 -11.13 3.48
C PRO A 26 -1.37 -11.68 3.06
N ALA A 27 -1.69 -12.90 3.45
CA ALA A 27 -3.07 -13.37 3.27
C ALA A 27 -4.00 -12.42 4.03
N LEU A 28 -4.96 -11.78 3.35
CA LEU A 28 -5.91 -10.89 4.02
C LEU A 28 -6.56 -11.62 5.19
N PRO A 29 -6.32 -11.20 6.44
CA PRO A 29 -6.97 -11.84 7.56
C PRO A 29 -8.48 -11.60 7.44
N GLN A 30 -9.28 -12.66 7.50
CA GLN A 30 -10.68 -12.51 7.87
C GLN A 30 -10.72 -11.74 9.19
N ALA A 31 -11.25 -10.52 9.17
CA ALA A 31 -11.18 -9.51 10.23
C ALA A 31 -11.03 -10.12 11.63
N ARG A 32 -9.79 -10.22 12.13
CA ARG A 32 -9.54 -10.67 13.50
C ARG A 32 -9.78 -9.50 14.42
N ARG A 33 -11.07 -9.29 14.74
CA ARG A 33 -11.49 -8.32 15.75
C ARG A 33 -10.83 -8.70 17.07
N THR A 34 -9.87 -7.90 17.51
CA THR A 34 -9.41 -8.02 18.90
C THR A 34 -10.38 -7.28 19.79
N SER A 35 -10.65 -7.81 20.98
CA SER A 35 -11.48 -7.12 21.98
C SER A 35 -10.98 -5.70 22.26
N LYS A 36 -9.66 -5.50 22.18
CA LYS A 36 -9.00 -4.21 22.33
C LYS A 36 -9.33 -3.24 21.18
N THR A 37 -9.28 -3.66 19.92
CA THR A 37 -9.61 -2.78 18.78
C THR A 37 -11.07 -2.32 18.85
N LEU A 38 -11.98 -3.21 19.27
CA LEU A 38 -13.38 -2.84 19.47
C LEU A 38 -13.55 -1.83 20.62
N GLN A 39 -12.83 -2.02 21.72
CA GLN A 39 -12.84 -1.07 22.83
C GLN A 39 -12.33 0.31 22.40
N ASP A 40 -11.21 0.36 21.66
CA ASP A 40 -10.66 1.61 21.13
C ASP A 40 -11.66 2.31 20.18
N ALA A 41 -12.39 1.54 19.36
CA ALA A 41 -13.43 2.08 18.47
C ALA A 41 -14.62 2.66 19.23
N THR A 42 -15.11 1.96 20.26
CA THR A 42 -16.20 2.48 21.11
C THR A 42 -15.79 3.77 21.79
N GLN A 43 -14.56 3.84 22.31
CA GLN A 43 -14.03 5.08 22.91
C GLN A 43 -13.94 6.22 21.90
N LEU A 44 -13.56 5.92 20.66
CA LEU A 44 -13.51 6.93 19.58
C LEU A 44 -14.91 7.49 19.28
N VAL A 45 -15.92 6.62 19.13
CA VAL A 45 -17.31 7.03 18.90
C VAL A 45 -17.83 7.95 20.00
N GLU A 46 -17.48 7.64 21.25
CA GLU A 46 -17.87 8.45 22.41
C GLU A 46 -17.11 9.78 22.49
N ALA A 47 -15.81 9.77 22.23
CA ALA A 47 -14.95 10.94 22.33
C ALA A 47 -15.21 11.98 21.22
N GLU A 48 -15.56 11.53 20.02
CA GLU A 48 -15.81 12.40 18.87
C GLU A 48 -17.30 12.77 18.70
N GLU A 49 -18.16 12.38 19.66
CA GLU A 49 -19.59 12.67 19.66
C GLU A 49 -20.27 12.37 18.31
N MET A 50 -19.88 11.27 17.66
CA MET A 50 -20.27 10.94 16.28
C MET A 50 -21.79 10.74 16.07
N LEU A 51 -22.54 10.62 17.16
CA LEU A 51 -24.00 10.53 17.15
C LEU A 51 -24.60 11.72 17.92
N PRO A 52 -25.61 12.39 17.36
CA PRO A 52 -26.27 13.48 18.06
C PRO A 52 -26.92 12.97 19.35
N LEU A 53 -26.90 13.80 20.39
CA LEU A 53 -27.65 13.60 21.63
C LEU A 53 -29.15 13.75 21.35
N SER A 54 -29.74 12.79 20.65
CA SER A 54 -31.19 12.74 20.44
C SER A 54 -31.86 12.15 21.68
N GLY A 55 -33.07 12.58 22.03
CA GLY A 55 -33.90 12.02 23.11
C GLY A 55 -34.40 10.59 22.86
N ALA A 56 -33.62 9.78 22.14
CA ALA A 56 -33.85 8.36 21.92
C ALA A 56 -33.62 7.58 23.23
N ASP A 57 -34.25 6.42 23.34
CA ASP A 57 -34.05 5.53 24.47
C ASP A 57 -32.57 5.15 24.61
N SER A 58 -32.09 5.10 25.86
CA SER A 58 -30.68 4.83 26.18
C SER A 58 -30.17 3.52 25.55
N ALA A 59 -31.03 2.51 25.44
CA ALA A 59 -30.71 1.23 24.81
C ALA A 59 -30.51 1.33 23.29
N GLU A 60 -31.35 2.09 22.59
CA GLU A 60 -31.23 2.30 21.14
C GLU A 60 -29.96 3.10 20.81
N GLN A 61 -29.67 4.14 21.61
CA GLN A 61 -28.46 4.92 21.46
C GLN A 61 -27.20 4.06 21.67
N GLN A 62 -27.23 3.14 22.65
CA GLN A 62 -26.12 2.22 22.87
C GLN A 62 -25.93 1.23 21.72
N SER A 63 -27.02 0.70 21.14
CA SER A 63 -26.95 -0.17 19.96
C SER A 63 -26.29 0.55 18.78
N ARG A 64 -26.71 1.79 18.48
CA ARG A 64 -26.14 2.58 17.37
C ARG A 64 -24.65 2.87 17.56
N LYS A 65 -24.23 3.20 18.78
CA LYS A 65 -22.80 3.39 19.10
C LYS A 65 -21.99 2.13 18.84
N PHE A 66 -22.53 0.97 19.22
CA PHE A 66 -21.88 -0.31 19.00
C PHE A 66 -21.76 -0.65 17.50
N ASP A 67 -22.81 -0.42 16.72
CA ASP A 67 -22.80 -0.62 15.27
C ASP A 67 -21.76 0.27 14.58
N LEU A 68 -21.68 1.54 15.00
CA LEU A 68 -20.68 2.48 14.49
C LEU A 68 -19.25 2.06 14.87
N ALA A 69 -19.05 1.61 16.10
CA ALA A 69 -17.76 1.07 16.53
C ALA A 69 -17.35 -0.14 15.68
N LEU A 70 -18.28 -1.04 15.35
CA LEU A 70 -18.01 -2.15 14.43
C LEU A 70 -17.60 -1.68 13.03
N GLN A 71 -18.26 -0.64 12.51
CA GLN A 71 -17.90 -0.05 11.22
C GLN A 71 -16.47 0.55 11.27
N LEU A 72 -16.12 1.27 12.33
CA LEU A 72 -14.77 1.84 12.49
C LEU A 72 -13.70 0.75 12.59
N VAL A 73 -13.96 -0.35 13.30
CA VAL A 73 -13.05 -1.50 13.34
C VAL A 73 -12.83 -2.08 11.95
N GLN A 74 -13.88 -2.20 11.14
CA GLN A 74 -13.77 -2.70 9.77
C GLN A 74 -12.93 -1.75 8.90
N GLN A 75 -13.20 -0.44 8.95
CA GLN A 75 -12.43 0.55 8.19
C GLN A 75 -10.97 0.59 8.61
N TYR A 76 -10.69 0.50 9.90
CA TYR A 76 -9.33 0.40 10.41
C TYR A 76 -8.62 -0.88 9.94
N GLN A 77 -9.32 -2.02 9.89
CA GLN A 77 -8.74 -3.26 9.36
C GLN A 77 -8.38 -3.14 7.88
N VAL A 78 -9.27 -2.57 7.07
CA VAL A 78 -9.00 -2.27 5.65
C VAL A 78 -7.74 -1.41 5.51
N PHE A 79 -7.63 -0.33 6.30
CA PHE A 79 -6.43 0.50 6.35
C PHE A 79 -5.17 -0.29 6.69
N VAL A 80 -5.21 -1.15 7.72
CA VAL A 80 -4.07 -1.98 8.13
C VAL A 80 -3.67 -2.96 7.03
N ASP A 81 -4.64 -3.55 6.34
CA ASP A 81 -4.39 -4.52 5.26
C ASP A 81 -3.73 -3.85 4.05
N HIS A 82 -4.20 -2.66 3.66
CA HIS A 82 -3.57 -1.85 2.61
C HIS A 82 -2.13 -1.46 2.99
N TRP A 83 -1.93 -1.06 4.24
CA TRP A 83 -0.60 -0.73 4.74
C TRP A 83 0.35 -1.94 4.70
N ARG A 84 -0.12 -3.14 5.06
CA ARG A 84 0.68 -4.38 5.02
C ARG A 84 1.03 -4.78 3.60
N ALA A 85 0.10 -4.68 2.66
CA ALA A 85 0.39 -4.89 1.24
C ALA A 85 1.51 -3.94 0.76
N GLY A 86 1.48 -2.68 1.20
CA GLY A 86 2.53 -1.71 0.90
C GLY A 86 3.89 -2.07 1.50
N GLU A 87 3.91 -2.59 2.72
CA GLU A 87 5.12 -3.12 3.36
C GLU A 87 5.72 -4.27 2.55
N SER A 88 4.89 -5.23 2.15
CA SER A 88 5.30 -6.37 1.34
C SER A 88 5.80 -5.97 -0.05
N ILE A 89 5.17 -4.99 -0.71
CA ILE A 89 5.65 -4.45 -1.98
C ILE A 89 7.03 -3.80 -1.81
N LEU A 90 7.23 -2.97 -0.77
CA LEU A 90 8.54 -2.34 -0.54
C LEU A 90 9.63 -3.37 -0.21
N GLU A 91 9.31 -4.42 0.55
CA GLU A 91 10.27 -5.48 0.82
C GLU A 91 10.59 -6.30 -0.44
N TRP A 92 9.58 -6.59 -1.27
CA TRP A 92 9.80 -7.21 -2.58
C TRP A 92 10.70 -6.38 -3.50
N ILE A 93 10.51 -5.05 -3.52
CA ILE A 93 11.41 -4.13 -4.23
C ILE A 93 12.84 -4.27 -3.71
N ARG A 94 13.03 -4.33 -2.38
CA ARG A 94 14.36 -4.50 -1.77
C ARG A 94 15.04 -5.79 -2.23
N GLN A 95 14.27 -6.89 -2.32
CA GLN A 95 14.77 -8.18 -2.81
C GLN A 95 15.08 -8.15 -4.32
N CYS A 96 14.28 -7.45 -5.11
CA CYS A 96 14.56 -7.21 -6.53
C CYS A 96 15.88 -6.44 -6.70
N GLU A 97 16.16 -5.46 -5.85
CA GLU A 97 17.42 -4.73 -5.91
C GLU A 97 18.63 -5.60 -5.58
N THR A 98 18.54 -6.48 -4.58
CA THR A 98 19.58 -7.49 -4.33
C THR A 98 19.81 -8.37 -5.56
N THR A 99 18.73 -8.72 -6.27
CA THR A 99 18.81 -9.49 -7.53
C THR A 99 19.50 -8.70 -8.65
N PHE A 100 19.22 -7.40 -8.76
CA PHE A 100 19.84 -6.51 -9.75
C PHE A 100 21.32 -6.30 -9.44
N GLU A 101 21.68 -6.16 -8.17
CA GLU A 101 23.06 -5.98 -7.74
C GLU A 101 23.92 -7.20 -8.11
N ALA A 102 23.36 -8.40 -7.99
CA ALA A 102 24.03 -9.65 -8.36
C ALA A 102 24.18 -9.84 -9.89
N ARG A 103 23.40 -9.14 -10.72
CA ARG A 103 23.35 -9.32 -12.18
C ARG A 103 24.01 -8.14 -12.91
N PRO A 104 25.19 -8.32 -13.55
CA PRO A 104 25.90 -7.22 -14.21
C PRO A 104 25.08 -6.42 -15.23
N GLU A 105 24.15 -7.08 -15.91
CA GLU A 105 23.28 -6.48 -16.92
C GLU A 105 22.13 -5.64 -16.34
N LEU A 106 21.75 -5.87 -15.08
CA LEU A 106 20.68 -5.13 -14.39
C LEU A 106 21.23 -4.10 -13.40
N ARG A 107 22.46 -4.30 -12.91
CA ARG A 107 23.12 -3.39 -11.96
C ARG A 107 23.12 -1.92 -12.40
N PRO A 108 23.30 -1.54 -13.69
CA PRO A 108 23.22 -0.14 -14.13
C PRO A 108 21.84 0.51 -13.94
N LEU A 109 20.78 -0.29 -13.76
CA LEU A 109 19.43 0.20 -13.49
C LEU A 109 19.22 0.59 -12.02
N LEU A 110 20.13 0.18 -11.12
CA LEU A 110 20.10 0.59 -9.72
C LEU A 110 20.59 2.03 -9.57
N LYS A 111 19.85 2.81 -8.78
CA LYS A 111 20.23 4.18 -8.45
C LYS A 111 20.87 4.23 -7.05
N PRO A 112 22.07 4.81 -6.89
CA PRO A 112 22.76 4.89 -5.60
C PRO A 112 22.15 6.01 -4.74
N ASP A 113 21.00 5.74 -4.12
CA ASP A 113 20.22 6.73 -3.36
C ASP A 113 19.65 6.17 -2.04
N LEU A 114 19.25 7.08 -1.13
CA LEU A 114 18.62 6.74 0.14
C LEU A 114 17.33 5.93 -0.04
N TRP A 115 17.12 4.96 0.85
CA TRP A 115 15.96 4.06 0.81
C TRP A 115 14.74 4.64 1.56
N PRO A 116 13.50 4.50 1.03
CA PRO A 116 13.14 4.07 -0.32
C PRO A 116 13.19 5.24 -1.33
N HIS A 117 14.06 5.15 -2.34
CA HIS A 117 14.21 6.16 -3.40
C HIS A 117 13.05 6.15 -4.40
N ALA A 118 12.62 7.34 -4.82
CA ALA A 118 11.54 7.56 -5.79
C ALA A 118 11.65 6.76 -7.10
N GLY A 119 12.87 6.52 -7.58
CA GLY A 119 13.12 5.70 -8.79
C GLY A 119 12.64 4.25 -8.71
N ARG A 120 12.31 3.78 -7.51
CA ARG A 120 11.69 2.46 -7.26
C ARG A 120 10.21 2.42 -7.63
N SER A 121 9.61 3.57 -7.95
CA SER A 121 8.27 3.65 -8.58
C SER A 121 8.19 2.86 -9.89
N SER A 122 9.33 2.57 -10.55
CA SER A 122 9.40 1.69 -11.72
C SER A 122 8.97 0.25 -11.42
N PHE A 123 9.23 -0.27 -10.21
CA PHE A 123 8.74 -1.58 -9.77
C PHE A 123 7.24 -1.57 -9.47
N VAL A 124 6.72 -0.50 -8.86
CA VAL A 124 5.28 -0.34 -8.65
C VAL A 124 4.55 -0.23 -10.00
N THR A 125 5.15 0.48 -10.95
CA THR A 125 4.68 0.55 -12.34
C THR A 125 4.72 -0.83 -13.01
N LEU A 126 5.76 -1.63 -12.76
CA LEU A 126 5.86 -3.00 -13.25
C LEU A 126 4.73 -3.90 -12.73
N LEU A 127 4.37 -3.79 -11.44
CA LEU A 127 3.23 -4.51 -10.86
C LEU A 127 1.91 -4.14 -11.57
N LYS A 128 1.71 -2.84 -11.81
CA LYS A 128 0.54 -2.31 -12.53
C LYS A 128 0.48 -2.81 -13.98
N ASP A 129 1.60 -2.74 -14.69
CA ASP A 129 1.67 -3.12 -16.12
C ASP A 129 1.50 -4.63 -16.31
N LYS A 130 1.85 -5.42 -15.30
CA LYS A 130 1.57 -6.86 -15.25
C LYS A 130 0.16 -7.20 -14.75
N ALA A 131 -0.65 -6.21 -14.39
CA ALA A 131 -1.99 -6.39 -13.81
C ALA A 131 -1.98 -7.38 -12.63
N VAL A 132 -0.97 -7.27 -11.76
CA VAL A 132 -0.85 -8.12 -10.57
C VAL A 132 -2.03 -7.88 -9.65
N ASP A 133 -2.75 -8.95 -9.32
CA ASP A 133 -3.79 -8.90 -8.30
C ASP A 133 -3.14 -8.83 -6.91
N VAL A 134 -3.30 -7.69 -6.25
CA VAL A 134 -2.92 -7.46 -4.85
C VAL A 134 -4.17 -7.47 -3.98
N GLU A 135 -5.01 -8.49 -4.17
CA GLU A 135 -6.27 -8.70 -3.46
C GLU A 135 -7.24 -7.51 -3.59
N GLY A 136 -7.30 -6.95 -4.80
CA GLY A 136 -8.10 -5.76 -5.10
C GLY A 136 -7.54 -4.43 -4.58
N ILE A 137 -6.34 -4.42 -3.99
CA ILE A 137 -5.67 -3.20 -3.51
C ILE A 137 -4.80 -2.62 -4.63
N ALA A 138 -4.93 -1.32 -4.90
CA ALA A 138 -4.05 -0.66 -5.87
C ALA A 138 -2.61 -0.60 -5.31
N PRO A 139 -1.58 -1.09 -6.05
CA PRO A 139 -0.20 -1.07 -5.58
C PRO A 139 0.30 0.34 -5.19
N GLU A 140 -0.12 1.36 -5.94
CA GLU A 140 0.21 2.76 -5.64
C GLU A 140 -0.33 3.22 -4.28
N GLU A 141 -1.58 2.88 -3.96
CA GLU A 141 -2.22 3.25 -2.70
C GLU A 141 -1.56 2.53 -1.51
N ALA A 142 -1.32 1.23 -1.67
CA ALA A 142 -0.64 0.42 -0.67
C ALA A 142 0.76 1.01 -0.34
N VAL A 143 1.57 1.26 -1.37
CA VAL A 143 2.90 1.87 -1.20
C VAL A 143 2.80 3.27 -0.61
N GLY A 144 1.85 4.08 -1.08
CA GLY A 144 1.60 5.42 -0.55
C GLY A 144 1.35 5.42 0.97
N LEU A 145 0.47 4.53 1.44
CA LEU A 145 0.22 4.37 2.88
C LEU A 145 1.47 3.97 3.66
N ARG A 146 2.24 3.03 3.11
CA ARG A 146 3.47 2.57 3.76
C ARG A 146 4.56 3.65 3.78
N LEU A 147 4.60 4.53 2.78
CA LEU A 147 5.49 5.69 2.76
C LEU A 147 5.07 6.74 3.80
N THR A 148 3.77 6.94 4.01
CA THR A 148 3.26 7.87 5.03
C THR A 148 3.49 7.35 6.46
N PHE A 149 3.20 6.06 6.69
CA PHE A 149 3.25 5.47 8.02
C PHE A 149 4.33 4.39 8.11
N ARG A 150 5.28 4.54 9.04
CA ARG A 150 6.28 3.49 9.32
C ARG A 150 5.65 2.21 9.88
N GLN A 151 4.56 2.35 10.61
CA GLN A 151 3.73 1.30 11.19
C GLN A 151 2.30 1.86 11.26
N PRO A 152 1.25 1.03 11.19
CA PRO A 152 -0.11 1.53 11.31
C PRO A 152 -0.29 2.15 12.72
N PRO A 153 -0.75 3.41 12.83
CA PRO A 153 -1.03 4.00 14.12
C PRO A 153 -2.14 3.20 14.81
N PRO A 154 -2.02 2.92 16.13
CA PRO A 154 -3.12 2.33 16.89
C PRO A 154 -4.44 3.09 16.69
N LEU A 155 -5.57 2.39 16.64
CA LEU A 155 -6.89 2.96 16.34
C LEU A 155 -7.22 4.18 17.21
N ARG A 156 -6.91 4.15 18.51
CA ARG A 156 -7.11 5.28 19.43
C ARG A 156 -6.38 6.58 19.09
N TYR A 157 -5.45 6.58 18.13
CA TYR A 157 -4.75 7.76 17.62
C TYR A 157 -5.25 8.19 16.23
N CYS A 158 -6.21 7.47 15.66
CA CYS A 158 -6.87 7.83 14.42
C CYS A 158 -8.16 8.59 14.74
N SER A 159 -8.46 9.64 13.98
CA SER A 159 -9.79 10.26 14.01
C SER A 159 -10.76 9.52 13.10
N ASP A 160 -12.06 9.69 13.31
CA ASP A 160 -13.09 9.23 12.38
C ASP A 160 -12.88 9.81 10.97
N GLN A 161 -12.53 11.09 10.86
CA GLN A 161 -12.31 11.76 9.58
C GLN A 161 -11.17 11.12 8.79
N PHE A 162 -10.10 10.73 9.49
CA PHE A 162 -9.00 10.03 8.87
C PHE A 162 -9.44 8.69 8.29
N LEU A 163 -10.08 7.87 9.12
CA LEU A 163 -10.48 6.51 8.76
C LEU A 163 -11.55 6.47 7.66
N LEU A 164 -12.50 7.40 7.70
CA LEU A 164 -13.65 7.40 6.81
C LEU A 164 -13.40 8.14 5.49
N TYR A 165 -12.57 9.20 5.49
CA TYR A 165 -12.53 10.13 4.35
C TYR A 165 -11.12 10.47 3.85
N LEU A 166 -10.14 10.66 4.75
CA LEU A 166 -8.84 11.20 4.34
C LEU A 166 -7.85 10.13 3.88
N ASN A 167 -7.96 8.91 4.41
CA ASN A 167 -7.00 7.84 4.15
C ASN A 167 -6.74 7.55 2.65
N PRO A 168 -7.76 7.30 1.79
CA PRO A 168 -7.50 7.02 0.37
C PRO A 168 -6.78 8.15 -0.36
N ASN A 169 -7.18 9.40 -0.11
CA ASN A 169 -6.55 10.57 -0.73
C ASN A 169 -5.11 10.77 -0.25
N LEU A 170 -4.84 10.51 1.03
CA LEU A 170 -3.50 10.57 1.60
C LEU A 170 -2.57 9.55 0.93
N ALA A 171 -3.04 8.31 0.77
CA ALA A 171 -2.31 7.23 0.12
C ALA A 171 -1.88 7.59 -1.31
N VAL A 172 -2.85 7.97 -2.14
CA VAL A 172 -2.61 8.35 -3.54
C VAL A 172 -1.65 9.54 -3.63
N SER A 173 -1.88 10.58 -2.83
CA SER A 173 -1.06 11.80 -2.84
C SER A 173 0.38 11.50 -2.41
N ALA A 174 0.58 10.73 -1.34
CA ALA A 174 1.89 10.36 -0.84
C ALA A 174 2.69 9.59 -1.90
N TYR A 175 2.08 8.60 -2.55
CA TYR A 175 2.72 7.88 -3.64
C TYR A 175 3.07 8.80 -4.81
N ALA A 176 2.11 9.63 -5.25
CA ALA A 176 2.32 10.51 -6.40
C ALA A 176 3.43 11.54 -6.15
N VAL A 177 3.50 12.11 -4.94
CA VAL A 177 4.59 13.01 -4.54
C VAL A 177 5.92 12.28 -4.54
N TRP A 178 5.98 11.09 -3.91
CA TRP A 178 7.21 10.29 -3.85
C TRP A 178 7.70 9.89 -5.24
N ALA A 179 6.83 9.37 -6.10
CA ALA A 179 7.20 8.94 -7.46
C ALA A 179 7.76 10.09 -8.31
N ARG A 180 7.23 11.32 -8.15
CA ARG A 180 7.70 12.53 -8.84
C ARG A 180 9.07 13.02 -8.39
N LEU A 181 9.59 12.57 -7.24
CA LEU A 181 10.96 12.88 -6.83
C LEU A 181 11.99 12.11 -7.67
N THR A 182 11.56 11.23 -8.59
CA THR A 182 12.46 10.54 -9.52
C THR A 182 13.01 11.54 -10.53
N PRO A 183 14.34 11.73 -10.61
CA PRO A 183 14.92 12.63 -11.62
C PRO A 183 14.70 12.07 -13.02
N GLU A 184 14.45 12.98 -13.98
CA GLU A 184 14.28 12.62 -15.38
C GLU A 184 15.59 12.08 -16.01
N PRO A 185 15.49 11.16 -17.00
CA PRO A 185 14.26 10.55 -17.49
C PRO A 185 13.73 9.47 -16.54
N VAL A 186 12.44 9.52 -16.23
CA VAL A 186 11.76 8.44 -15.49
C VAL A 186 11.58 7.27 -16.45
N SER A 187 12.38 6.23 -16.26
CA SER A 187 12.32 5.03 -17.11
C SER A 187 11.69 3.87 -16.34
N SER A 188 10.67 3.25 -16.93
CA SER A 188 9.95 2.10 -16.38
C SER A 188 10.66 0.79 -16.73
N LEU A 189 10.42 -0.26 -15.94
CA LEU A 189 10.89 -1.61 -16.24
C LEU A 189 9.96 -2.26 -17.29
N PRO A 190 10.49 -2.77 -18.42
CA PRO A 190 9.68 -3.39 -19.46
C PRO A 190 8.98 -4.67 -18.94
N PRO A 191 7.63 -4.74 -18.88
CA PRO A 191 6.91 -5.84 -18.26
C PRO A 191 7.19 -7.20 -18.91
N GLU A 192 7.44 -7.24 -20.21
CA GLU A 192 7.78 -8.44 -20.98
C GLU A 192 9.18 -9.00 -20.68
N ARG A 193 10.06 -8.21 -20.05
CA ARG A 193 11.44 -8.61 -19.72
C ARG A 193 11.59 -9.15 -18.30
N PHE A 194 10.55 -9.10 -17.48
CA PHE A 194 10.58 -9.59 -16.10
C PHE A 194 9.49 -10.62 -15.82
N THR A 195 9.76 -11.57 -14.94
CA THR A 195 8.77 -12.54 -14.44
C THR A 195 8.95 -12.76 -12.93
N PHE A 196 7.86 -13.01 -12.22
CA PHE A 196 7.84 -13.39 -10.80
C PHE A 196 6.52 -14.07 -10.46
N GLN A 197 6.52 -14.79 -9.35
CA GLN A 197 5.32 -15.39 -8.76
C GLN A 197 4.70 -14.43 -7.73
N VAL A 198 3.40 -14.54 -7.54
CA VAL A 198 2.67 -13.87 -6.44
C VAL A 198 2.22 -14.97 -5.48
N CYS A 199 2.58 -14.85 -4.22
CA CYS A 199 2.28 -15.83 -3.18
C CYS A 199 1.60 -15.14 -2.00
N HIS A 200 0.55 -15.75 -1.45
CA HIS A 200 -0.12 -15.27 -0.24
C HIS A 200 0.39 -16.06 0.97
N VAL A 201 0.89 -15.37 1.99
CA VAL A 201 1.57 -15.95 3.17
C VAL A 201 0.94 -15.53 4.50
#